data_AF-A0A957ZU01-F1
#
_entry.id   AF-A0A957ZU01-F1
#
_cell.length_a   1.000
_cell.length_b   1.000
_cell.length_c   1.000
_cell.angle_alpha   90.00
_cell.angle_beta   90.00
_cell.angle_gamma   90.00
#
_symmetry.space_group_name_H-M   'P 1'
#
loop_
_entity.id
_entity.type
_entity.pdbx_description
1 polymer ?
#
loop_
_entity_poly.entity_id
_entity_poly.type
_entity_poly.pdbx_seq_one_letter_code
_entity_poly.pdbx_strand_id
1 'polypeptide(L)'
;AQLRHFWGLTQPEAVFVTEVALSEVSPTMDMLRLVRELYSSVQPEQVELFLDLLFAVAAADGFVSSAEMDVIYEIARSLGLPHKSFIDAKLKVPADQRDT
;
A
#
# COMPACT_ATOMS: atom_id res chain seq x y z
N ALA A 1 4.63 11.43 -3.97
CA ALA A 1 5.58 11.06 -5.03
C ALA A 1 5.29 9.67 -5.62
N GLN A 2 5.05 8.65 -4.78
CA GLN A 2 4.89 7.26 -5.22
C GLN A 2 3.69 7.00 -6.15
N LEU A 3 2.53 7.63 -5.91
CA LEU A 3 1.35 7.49 -6.77
C LEU A 3 1.61 7.84 -8.25
N ARG A 4 2.50 8.81 -8.50
CA ARG A 4 2.90 9.17 -9.88
C ARG A 4 3.71 8.08 -10.55
N HIS A 5 4.57 7.41 -9.79
CA HIS A 5 5.46 6.37 -10.29
C HIS A 5 4.70 5.07 -10.58
N PHE A 6 3.80 4.68 -9.69
CA PHE A 6 3.08 3.41 -9.79
C PHE A 6 1.79 3.47 -10.64
N TRP A 7 1.07 4.59 -10.66
CA TRP A 7 -0.19 4.75 -11.42
C TRP A 7 -0.09 5.70 -12.61
N GLY A 8 1.09 6.25 -12.91
CA GLY A 8 1.28 7.15 -14.04
C GLY A 8 0.54 8.50 -13.91
N LEU A 9 0.12 8.87 -12.69
CA LEU A 9 -0.61 10.10 -12.45
C LEU A 9 0.27 11.34 -12.66
N THR A 10 -0.33 12.41 -13.17
CA THR A 10 0.28 13.74 -13.13
C THR A 10 0.36 14.27 -11.69
N GLN A 11 1.19 15.29 -11.47
CA GLN A 11 1.31 15.89 -10.12
C GLN A 11 -0.03 16.44 -9.61
N PRO A 12 -0.85 17.16 -10.40
CA PRO A 12 -2.17 17.62 -9.95
C PRO A 12 -3.12 16.47 -9.61
N GLU A 13 -3.15 15.41 -10.42
CA GLU A 13 -4.00 14.24 -10.16
C GLU A 13 -3.60 13.49 -8.89
N ALA A 14 -2.31 13.29 -8.66
CA ALA A 14 -1.82 12.64 -7.46
C ALA A 14 -2.14 13.44 -6.19
N VAL A 15 -2.06 14.78 -6.26
CA VAL A 15 -2.46 15.66 -5.15
C VAL A 15 -3.96 15.55 -4.91
N PHE A 16 -4.77 15.67 -5.97
CA PHE A 16 -6.22 15.59 -5.87
C PHE A 16 -6.71 14.26 -5.26
N VAL A 17 -6.19 13.12 -5.73
CA VAL A 17 -6.53 11.80 -5.18
C VAL A 17 -6.15 11.71 -3.70
N THR A 18 -5.01 12.27 -3.31
CA THR A 18 -4.56 12.28 -1.92
C THR A 18 -5.48 13.14 -1.05
N GLU A 19 -5.86 14.32 -1.51
CA GLU A 19 -6.77 15.23 -0.79
C GLU A 19 -8.15 14.61 -0.60
N VAL A 20 -8.73 14.02 -1.64
CA VAL A 20 -10.02 13.32 -1.57
C VAL A 20 -9.94 12.12 -0.62
N ALA A 21 -8.86 11.33 -0.71
CA ALA A 21 -8.67 10.21 0.21
C ALA A 21 -8.64 10.69 1.66
N LEU A 22 -7.89 11.76 1.96
CA LEU A 22 -7.78 12.33 3.30
C LEU A 22 -9.11 12.91 3.82
N SER A 23 -9.95 13.50 2.96
CA SER A 23 -11.24 14.04 3.38
C SER A 23 -12.27 12.95 3.75
N GLU A 24 -12.08 11.74 3.24
CA GLU A 24 -12.96 10.59 3.50
C GLU A 24 -12.46 9.70 4.64
N VAL A 25 -11.25 9.95 5.18
CA VAL A 25 -10.73 9.20 6.33
C VAL A 25 -11.59 9.46 7.56
N SER A 26 -12.16 8.39 8.11
CA SER A 26 -12.97 8.41 9.33
C SER A 26 -12.34 7.56 10.44
N PRO A 27 -12.46 7.94 11.72
CA PRO A 27 -12.09 7.06 12.84
C PRO A 27 -12.85 5.73 12.88
N THR A 28 -14.01 5.65 12.21
CA THR A 28 -14.83 4.43 12.11
C THR A 28 -14.58 3.65 10.82
N MET A 29 -13.52 3.99 10.08
CA MET A 29 -13.25 3.37 8.79
C MET A 29 -12.82 1.92 8.99
N ASP A 30 -13.55 1.01 8.34
CA ASP A 30 -13.30 -0.42 8.42
C ASP A 30 -12.28 -0.83 7.35
N MET A 31 -11.07 -1.16 7.80
CA MET A 31 -9.98 -1.59 6.94
C MET A 31 -10.33 -2.84 6.11
N LEU A 32 -11.08 -3.79 6.67
CA LEU A 32 -11.49 -4.99 5.93
C LEU A 32 -12.49 -4.64 4.83
N ARG A 33 -13.37 -3.66 5.09
CA ARG A 33 -14.29 -3.14 4.08
C ARG A 33 -13.55 -2.43 2.95
N LEU A 34 -12.60 -1.55 3.28
CA LEU A 34 -11.77 -0.85 2.30
C LEU A 34 -11.02 -1.83 1.39
N VAL A 35 -10.41 -2.85 1.99
CA VAL A 35 -9.65 -3.86 1.24
C VAL A 35 -10.55 -4.67 0.31
N ARG A 36 -11.80 -4.97 0.71
CA ARG A 36 -12.78 -5.65 -0.16
C ARG A 36 -13.25 -4.77 -1.32
N GLU A 37 -13.53 -3.49 -1.05
CA GLU A 37 -13.94 -2.53 -2.08
C GLU A 37 -12.81 -2.30 -3.09
N LEU A 38 -11.57 -2.24 -2.60
CA LEU A 38 -10.37 -2.20 -3.43
C LEU A 38 -10.28 -3.45 -4.30
N TYR A 39 -10.35 -4.66 -3.72
CA TYR A 39 -10.27 -5.92 -4.47
C TYR A 39 -11.33 -6.02 -5.58
N SER A 40 -12.52 -5.46 -5.35
CA SER A 40 -13.60 -5.44 -6.35
C SER A 40 -13.34 -4.48 -7.51
N SER A 41 -12.35 -3.60 -7.37
CA SER A 41 -12.06 -2.49 -8.30
C SER A 41 -10.71 -2.58 -9.00
N VAL A 42 -9.77 -3.42 -8.52
CA VAL A 42 -8.45 -3.62 -9.14
C VAL A 42 -8.38 -4.94 -9.92
N GLN A 43 -7.63 -4.95 -11.03
CA GLN A 43 -7.31 -6.19 -11.73
C GLN A 43 -6.29 -7.01 -10.92
N PRO A 44 -6.31 -8.36 -11.01
CA PRO A 44 -5.40 -9.22 -10.24
C PRO A 44 -3.92 -8.84 -10.37
N GLU A 45 -3.49 -8.41 -11.55
CA GLU A 45 -2.10 -8.03 -11.84
C GLU A 45 -1.70 -6.71 -11.14
N GLN A 46 -2.67 -5.87 -10.80
CA GLN A 46 -2.45 -4.60 -10.13
C GLN A 46 -2.37 -4.75 -8.60
N VAL A 47 -2.77 -5.91 -8.07
CA VAL A 47 -2.75 -6.18 -6.63
C VAL A 47 -1.32 -6.36 -6.12
N GLU A 48 -0.42 -6.92 -6.93
CA GLU A 48 1.01 -6.99 -6.56
C GLU A 48 1.69 -5.62 -6.60
N LEU A 49 1.37 -4.79 -7.58
CA LEU A 49 1.82 -3.38 -7.64
C LEU A 49 1.30 -2.58 -6.45
N PHE A 50 0.12 -2.92 -5.93
CA PHE A 50 -0.43 -2.29 -4.75
C PHE A 50 0.40 -2.60 -3.50
N LEU A 51 0.88 -3.84 -3.31
CA LEU A 51 1.80 -4.15 -2.22
C LEU A 51 3.10 -3.35 -2.31
N ASP A 52 3.66 -3.23 -3.51
CA ASP A 52 4.88 -2.43 -3.72
C ASP A 52 4.65 -0.96 -3.36
N LEU A 53 3.48 -0.41 -3.71
CA LEU A 53 3.10 0.94 -3.32
C LEU A 53 3.03 1.08 -1.80
N LEU A 54 2.38 0.15 -1.10
CA LEU A 54 2.24 0.22 0.35
C LEU A 54 3.60 0.27 1.04
N PHE A 55 4.54 -0.57 0.61
CA PHE A 55 5.92 -0.53 1.11
C PHE A 55 6.63 0.77 0.73
N ALA A 56 6.43 1.29 -0.48
CA ALA A 56 7.03 2.55 -0.91
C ALA A 56 6.45 3.77 -0.16
N VAL A 57 5.20 3.68 0.33
CA VAL A 57 4.57 4.69 1.18
C VAL A 57 5.10 4.58 2.61
N ALA A 58 5.20 3.37 3.17
CA ALA A 58 5.80 3.17 4.49
C ALA A 58 7.25 3.64 4.52
N ALA A 59 8.05 3.29 3.50
CA ALA A 59 9.45 3.72 3.39
C ALA A 59 9.62 5.21 3.02
N ALA A 60 8.55 6.00 2.92
CA ALA A 60 8.64 7.38 2.45
C ALA A 60 9.41 8.31 3.40
N ASP A 61 9.49 7.95 4.68
CA ASP A 61 10.32 8.63 5.69
C ASP A 61 11.74 8.04 5.81
N GLY A 62 12.04 7.02 5.01
CA GLY A 62 13.33 6.33 4.96
C GLY A 62 13.41 5.06 5.79
N PHE A 63 12.35 4.64 6.49
CA PHE A 63 12.37 3.43 7.30
C PHE A 63 11.00 2.75 7.40
N VAL A 64 10.95 1.43 7.29
CA VAL A 64 9.73 0.65 7.49
C VAL A 64 9.77 -0.08 8.83
N SER A 65 8.89 0.33 9.74
CA SER A 65 8.77 -0.27 11.07
C SER A 65 8.08 -1.63 11.06
N SER A 66 8.28 -2.43 12.10
CA SER A 66 7.56 -3.70 12.30
C SER A 66 6.05 -3.51 12.32
N ALA A 67 5.55 -2.44 12.94
CA ALA A 67 4.13 -2.14 13.02
C ALA A 67 3.52 -1.88 11.63
N GLU A 68 4.24 -1.15 10.77
CA GLU A 68 3.79 -0.93 9.38
C GLU A 68 3.83 -2.22 8.57
N MET A 69 4.85 -3.07 8.77
CA MET A 69 4.89 -4.39 8.14
C MET A 69 3.72 -5.28 8.53
N ASP A 70 3.34 -5.27 9.81
CA ASP A 70 2.18 -6.04 10.29
C ASP A 70 0.88 -5.55 9.63
N VAL A 71 0.68 -4.24 9.54
CA VAL A 71 -0.48 -3.64 8.85
C VAL A 71 -0.49 -4.02 7.36
N ILE A 72 0.64 -3.90 6.67
CA ILE A 72 0.74 -4.29 5.26
C ILE A 72 0.49 -5.79 5.08
N TYR A 73 0.95 -6.62 6.02
CA TYR A 73 0.70 -8.06 6.00
C TYR A 73 -0.79 -8.41 6.19
N GLU A 74 -1.48 -7.73 7.12
CA GLU A 74 -2.92 -7.88 7.30
C GLU A 74 -3.72 -7.49 6.05
N ILE A 75 -3.31 -6.41 5.38
CA ILE A 75 -3.88 -5.99 4.10
C ILE A 75 -3.62 -7.07 3.02
N ALA A 76 -2.39 -7.58 2.92
CA ALA A 76 -2.03 -8.63 1.96
C ALA A 76 -2.88 -9.89 2.14
N ARG A 77 -3.05 -10.34 3.40
CA ARG A 77 -3.91 -11.49 3.73
C ARG A 77 -5.36 -11.24 3.38
N SER A 78 -5.86 -10.03 3.64
CA SER A 78 -7.24 -9.64 3.34
C SER A 78 -7.52 -9.58 1.84
N LEU A 79 -6.50 -9.29 1.03
CA LEU A 79 -6.53 -9.36 -0.44
C LEU A 79 -6.38 -10.80 -0.98
N GLY A 80 -6.19 -11.80 -0.11
CA GLY A 80 -6.00 -13.19 -0.52
C GLY A 80 -4.64 -13.47 -1.19
N LEU A 81 -3.65 -12.60 -0.99
CA LEU A 81 -2.35 -12.74 -1.63
C LEU A 81 -1.53 -13.86 -0.97
N PRO A 82 -0.75 -14.62 -1.76
CA PRO A 82 0.22 -15.55 -1.21
C PRO A 82 1.21 -14.83 -0.29
N HIS A 83 1.60 -15.47 0.81
CA HIS A 83 2.67 -14.97 1.69
C HIS A 83 3.95 -14.62 0.91
N LYS A 84 4.24 -15.35 -0.17
CA LYS A 84 5.37 -15.08 -1.06
C LYS A 84 5.30 -13.68 -1.67
N SER A 85 4.14 -13.21 -2.12
CA SER A 85 4.00 -11.87 -2.72
C SER A 85 4.30 -10.76 -1.71
N PHE A 86 3.92 -10.94 -0.44
CA PHE A 86 4.31 -10.04 0.64
C PHE A 86 5.83 -10.02 0.85
N ILE A 87 6.47 -11.19 0.91
CA ILE A 87 7.93 -11.29 1.09
C ILE A 87 8.68 -10.66 -0.10
N ASP A 88 8.24 -10.93 -1.32
CA ASP A 88 8.85 -10.40 -2.53
C ASP A 88 8.74 -8.86 -2.57
N ALA A 89 7.62 -8.28 -2.10
CA ALA A 89 7.46 -6.84 -1.93
C ALA A 89 8.32 -6.27 -0.78
N LYS A 90 8.33 -6.93 0.39
CA LYS A 90 9.17 -6.54 1.55
C LYS A 90 10.64 -6.47 1.15
N LEU A 91 11.12 -7.40 0.32
CA LEU A 91 12.51 -7.49 -0.13
C LEU A 91 12.93 -6.41 -1.13
N LYS A 92 11.99 -5.65 -1.69
CA LYS A 92 12.31 -4.46 -2.50
C LYS A 92 12.74 -3.27 -1.64
N VAL A 93 12.36 -3.26 -0.36
CA VAL A 93 12.86 -2.29 0.61
C VAL A 93 14.26 -2.73 1.08
N PRO A 94 15.28 -1.86 1.03
CA PRO A 94 16.63 -2.15 1.50
C PRO A 94 16.63 -2.67 2.95
N ALA A 95 17.53 -3.60 3.26
CA ALA A 95 17.58 -4.24 4.58
C ALA A 95 17.94 -3.28 5.73
N ASP A 96 18.66 -2.20 5.43
CA ASP A 96 19.00 -1.11 6.33
C ASP A 96 17.84 -0.11 6.55
N GLN A 97 16.77 -0.22 5.77
CA GLN A 97 15.59 0.65 5.79
C GLN A 97 14.33 -0.06 6.27
N ARG A 98 14.47 -1.21 6.95
CA ARG A 98 13.34 -1.95 7.49
C ARG A 98 13.73 -2.72 8.75
N ASP A 99 12.77 -2.93 9.64
CA ASP A 99 12.93 -3.88 10.73
C ASP A 99 13.08 -5.32 10.21
N THR A 100 13.72 -6.17 11.03
CA THR A 100 14.02 -7.58 10.66
C THR A 100 12.76 -8.43 10.69
#